data_AF-A0A976DYH8-F1
#
_entry.id   AF-A0A976DYH8-F1
#
_cell.length_a   1.000
_cell.length_b   1.000
_cell.length_c   1.000
_cell.angle_alpha   90.00
_cell.angle_beta   90.00
_cell.angle_gamma   90.00
#
_symmetry.space_group_name_H-M   'P 1'
#
loop_
_entity.id
_entity.type
_entity.pdbx_description
1 polymer ?
#
loop_
_entity_poly.entity_id
_entity_poly.type
_entity_poly.pdbx_seq_one_letter_code
_entity_poly.pdbx_strand_id
1 'polypeptide(L)' 'MATVAQKLSPIQVHLLRFFSERPINEQETQELQQLIARFYAQKADKLMETIWQEKGYDEAKMLEILEKDFNK' A
#
# COMPACT_ATOMS: atom_id res chain seq x y z
N MET A 1 -20.02 26.07 0.36
CA MET A 1 -18.98 25.18 -0.21
C MET A 1 -19.61 23.80 -0.33
N ALA A 2 -19.92 23.35 -1.55
CA ALA A 2 -20.60 22.08 -1.76
C ALA A 2 -19.62 20.93 -1.48
N THR A 3 -19.91 20.12 -0.47
CA THR A 3 -19.24 18.84 -0.24
C THR A 3 -19.60 17.93 -1.40
N VAL A 4 -18.65 17.65 -2.29
CA VAL A 4 -18.83 16.62 -3.30
C VAL A 4 -19.03 15.32 -2.52
N ALA A 5 -20.24 14.77 -2.56
CA ALA A 5 -20.51 13.46 -1.98
C ALA A 5 -19.66 12.44 -2.74
N GLN A 6 -18.48 12.13 -2.21
CA GLN A 6 -17.56 11.18 -2.80
C GLN A 6 -18.30 9.84 -2.86
N LYS A 7 -18.62 9.38 -4.07
CA LYS A 7 -19.25 8.07 -4.25
C LYS A 7 -18.31 7.01 -3.68
N LEU A 8 -18.85 6.18 -2.79
CA LEU A 8 -18.11 5.06 -2.23
C LEU A 8 -17.68 4.11 -3.36
N SER A 9 -16.46 3.61 -3.27
CA SER A 9 -15.97 2.58 -4.18
C SER A 9 -16.71 1.26 -3.96
N PRO A 10 -16.73 0.35 -4.94
CA PRO A 10 -17.41 -0.94 -4.82
C PRO A 10 -17.00 -1.73 -3.57
N ILE A 11 -15.70 -1.72 -3.23
CA ILE A 11 -15.20 -2.42 -2.03
C ILE A 11 -15.69 -1.78 -0.74
N GLN A 12 -15.79 -0.45 -0.68
CA GLN A 12 -16.32 0.26 0.49
C GLN A 12 -17.81 -0.08 0.69
N VAL A 13 -18.60 -0.16 -0.39
CA VAL A 13 -20.01 -0.58 -0.33
C VAL A 13 -20.15 -2.02 0.16
N HIS A 14 -19.30 -2.93 -0.34
CA HIS A 14 -19.32 -4.32 0.09
C HIS A 14 -18.96 -4.50 1.57
N LEU A 15 -17.92 -3.80 2.04
CA LEU A 15 -17.52 -3.81 3.44
C LEU A 15 -18.63 -3.28 4.34
N LEU A 16 -19.29 -2.17 3.95
CA LEU A 16 -20.42 -1.64 4.71
C LEU A 16 -21.59 -2.64 4.79
N ARG A 17 -21.91 -3.33 3.69
CA ARG A 17 -22.94 -4.38 3.71
C ARG A 17 -22.55 -5.52 4.63
N PHE A 18 -21.30 -6.00 4.53
CA PHE A 18 -20.81 -7.08 5.38
C PHE A 18 -20.85 -6.71 6.88
N PHE A 19 -20.41 -5.51 7.25
CA PHE A 19 -20.44 -5.05 8.64
C PHE A 19 -21.85 -4.72 9.15
N SER A 20 -22.83 -4.54 8.26
CA SER A 20 -24.24 -4.38 8.65
C SER A 20 -24.87 -5.70 9.14
N GLU A 21 -24.34 -6.84 8.69
CA GLU A 21 -24.81 -8.17 9.07
C GLU A 21 -24.09 -8.72 10.31
N ARG A 22 -22.87 -8.24 10.58
CA ARG A 22 -22.04 -8.67 11.71
C ARG A 22 -21.28 -7.49 12.32
N PRO A 23 -21.49 -7.19 13.62
CA PRO A 23 -20.68 -6.20 14.32
C PRO A 23 -19.23 -6.66 14.39
N ILE A 24 -18.32 -5.74 14.10
CA ILE A 24 -16.88 -5.93 14.19
C ILE A 24 -16.37 -5.30 15.47
N ASN A 25 -15.56 -6.04 16.22
CA ASN A 25 -14.91 -5.51 17.42
C ASN A 25 -13.62 -4.75 17.07
N GLU A 26 -13.00 -4.12 18.08
CA GLU A 26 -11.79 -3.32 17.89
C GLU A 26 -10.60 -4.16 17.40
N GLN A 27 -10.47 -5.40 17.87
CA GLN A 27 -9.40 -6.31 17.48
C GLN A 27 -9.49 -6.65 15.97
N GLU A 28 -10.69 -7.04 15.52
CA GLU A 28 -10.97 -7.31 14.11
C GLU A 28 -10.77 -6.06 13.24
N THR A 29 -11.10 -4.87 13.76
CA THR A 29 -10.84 -3.60 13.08
C THR A 29 -9.35 -3.39 12.85
N GLN A 30 -8.52 -3.61 13.88
CA GLN A 30 -7.07 -3.48 13.77
C GLN A 30 -6.47 -4.48 12.78
N GLU A 31 -6.94 -5.72 12.79
CA GLU A 31 -6.50 -6.77 11.86
C GLU A 31 -6.82 -6.39 10.40
N LEU A 32 -8.02 -5.86 10.15
CA LEU A 32 -8.40 -5.36 8.82
C LEU A 32 -7.55 -4.17 8.37
N GLN A 33 -7.24 -3.23 9.27
CA GLN A 33 -6.35 -2.11 8.97
C GLN A 33 -4.94 -2.60 8.59
N GLN A 34 -4.40 -3.57 9.33
CA GLN A 34 -3.10 -4.17 9.02
C GLN A 34 -3.12 -4.87 7.66
N LEU A 35 -4.20 -5.58 7.32
CA LEU A 35 -4.33 -6.27 6.04
C LEU A 35 -4.34 -5.27 4.86
N ILE A 36 -5.09 -4.17 4.99
CA ILE A 36 -5.11 -3.09 4.00
C ILE A 36 -3.73 -2.43 3.87
N ALA A 37 -3.06 -2.15 5.00
CA ALA A 37 -1.73 -1.56 5.00
C ALA A 37 -0.70 -2.46 4.28
N ARG A 38 -0.71 -3.77 4.59
CA ARG A 38 0.16 -4.76 3.94
C ARG A 38 -0.08 -4.84 2.44
N PHE A 39 -1.34 -4.80 2.00
CA PHE A 39 -1.68 -4.80 0.58
C PHE A 39 -1.04 -3.62 -0.16
N TYR A 40 -1.14 -2.41 0.40
CA TYR A 40 -0.54 -1.23 -0.22
C TYR A 40 0.99 -1.22 -0.15
N ALA A 41 1.58 -1.72 0.94
CA ALA A 41 3.03 -1.90 1.05
C ALA A 41 3.55 -2.83 -0.07
N GLN A 42 2.96 -4.02 -0.22
CA GLN A 42 3.33 -4.97 -1.27
C GLN A 42 3.15 -4.39 -2.68
N LYS A 43 2.14 -3.54 -2.89
CA LYS A 43 1.93 -2.88 -4.18
C LYS A 43 3.02 -1.83 -4.44
N ALA A 44 3.42 -1.07 -3.41
CA ALA A 44 4.50 -0.11 -3.50
C ALA A 44 5.84 -0.80 -3.80
N ASP A 45 6.15 -1.90 -3.11
CA ASP A 45 7.39 -2.67 -3.33
C ASP A 45 7.49 -3.16 -4.78
N LYS A 46 6.42 -3.74 -5.33
CA LYS A 46 6.37 -4.18 -6.74
C LYS A 46 6.53 -3.05 -7.74
N LEU A 47 5.94 -1.90 -7.47
CA LEU A 47 6.13 -0.71 -8.30
C LEU A 47 7.59 -0.25 -8.25
N MET A 48 8.22 -0.32 -7.08
CA MET A 48 9.60 0.06 -6.89
C MET A 48 10.55 -0.87 -7.63
N GLU A 49 10.33 -2.19 -7.55
CA GLU A 49 11.04 -3.20 -8.36
C GLU A 49 10.93 -2.91 -9.86
N THR A 50 9.72 -2.59 -10.33
CA THR A 50 9.48 -2.28 -11.75
C THR A 50 10.25 -1.03 -12.18
N ILE A 51 10.19 0.04 -11.37
CA ILE A 51 10.91 1.29 -11.65
C ILE A 51 12.43 1.08 -11.63
N TRP A 52 12.95 0.26 -10.72
CA TRP A 52 14.38 -0.05 -10.65
C TRP A 52 14.85 -0.82 -11.87
N GLN A 53 14.08 -1.82 -12.33
CA GLN A 53 14.37 -2.56 -13.56
C GLN A 53 14.29 -1.66 -14.80
N GLU A 54 13.25 -0.84 -14.93
CA GLU A 54 13.07 0.06 -16.08
C GLU A 54 14.14 1.15 -16.17
N LYS A 55 14.64 1.63 -15.03
CA LYS A 55 15.73 2.62 -14.98
C LYS A 55 17.13 2.01 -15.11
N GLY A 56 17.23 0.69 -15.27
CA GLY A 56 18.51 -0.01 -15.42
C GLY A 56 19.41 0.11 -14.18
N TYR A 57 18.80 0.21 -12.99
CA TYR A 57 19.52 -0.01 -11.75
C TYR A 57 19.62 -1.53 -11.55
N ASP A 58 20.64 -2.13 -12.16
CA ASP A 58 21.02 -3.49 -11.78
C ASP A 58 21.64 -3.49 -10.37
N GLU A 59 21.76 -4.69 -9.81
CA GLU A 59 22.29 -4.90 -8.46
C GLU A 59 23.68 -4.28 -8.29
N ALA A 60 24.50 -4.24 -9.36
CA ALA A 60 25.82 -3.63 -9.37
C ALA A 60 25.77 -2.10 -9.25
N LYS A 61 24.82 -1.44 -9.91
CA LYS A 61 24.62 0.01 -9.84
C LYS A 61 24.06 0.46 -8.50
N MET A 62 23.23 -0.37 -7.87
CA MET A 62 22.79 -0.15 -6.49
C MET A 62 23.94 -0.29 -5.49
N LEU A 63 24.81 -1.29 -5.67
CA LEU A 63 26.04 -1.44 -4.88
C LEU A 63 26.97 -0.23 -5.06
N GLU A 64 27.16 0.26 -6.28
CA GLU A 64 27.99 1.45 -6.55
C GLU A 64 27.45 2.69 -5.82
N ILE A 65 26.14 2.91 -5.81
CA ILE A 65 25.51 4.04 -5.11
C ILE A 65 25.68 3.91 -3.59
N LEU A 66 25.44 2.72 -3.04
CA LEU A 66 25.56 2.46 -1.61
C LEU A 66 27.01 2.62 -1.12
N GLU A 67 28.00 2.12 -1.86
CA GLU A 67 29.42 2.28 -1.52
C GLU A 67 29.88 3.74 -1.58
N LYS A 68 29.31 4.54 -2.48
CA LYS A 68 29.66 5.95 -2.65
C LYS A 68 29.09 6.84 -1.54
N ASP A 69 27.93 6.48 -1.01
CA ASP A 69 27.30 7.17 0.12
C ASP A 69 27.88 6.75 1.48
N PHE A 70 28.40 5.52 1.61
CA PHE A 70 29.10 5.06 2.83
C PHE A 70 30.55 5.53 2.97
N ASN A 71 31.20 5.95 1.87
CA ASN A 71 32.58 6.45 1.86
C ASN A 71 32.68 8.00 1.94
N LYS A 72 31.64 8.68 2.42
CA LYS A 72 31.65 10.11 2.80
C LYS A 72 31.50 10.26 4.30
#